data_AF-A0A353G2Z3-F1
#
_entry.id   AF-A0A353G2Z3-F1
#
_cell.length_a   1.000
_cell.length_b   1.000
_cell.length_c   1.000
_cell.angle_alpha   90.00
_cell.angle_beta   90.00
_cell.angle_gamma   90.00
#
_symmetry.space_group_name_H-M   'P 1'
#
loop_
_entity.id
_entity.type
_entity.pdbx_description
1 polymer ?
#
loop_
_entity_poly.entity_id
_entity_poly.type
_entity_poly.pdbx_seq_one_letter_code
_entity_poly.pdbx_strand_id
1 'polypeptide(L)'
;MRDGFLTDGREGFLWSIKWVALVFAVNLALIGGDLRKGKSSITDVDDALRAWQIRALFSGHSSWFDRVLPGIAMPEPYVSPWSRLIDLPYLVLGRGFSFWLAPNDALSLAFVLWPLVLGGVFSWLVARIGLRLFSGQHVSWPLMSACFITIPIFGSVGVFEFTPMRIDHHNVQIIAMLGLLYGLLRWDGRGGLWIGVSSGVSLLVGLECLPLVIVAYSGLIIADMIGASGSRQMIIRAIVPLAITSIFGGLFFVGPSELLATACDSFSAPYWIAVLGGTATVLGGLWCTRHTACWWRKLLVYCFMGMGLLVALALAFPSCLAGPYAMVDPLSRTLWLNPIQQENSSLYFYRYGQYRPVAIEALWFMMAVAALPFVVRHWRSRPGSAIAFAVAVCALILGLLLIRYIRFGSVMMSAFLPVALLTFLSGSSRAKKAAGTAMLLVALGFALPIVVVPSRAMVYNAADTLRYEQCQIEDSPRSVAFRWARSSYRRVSLCHFCLQHPMDFPFLQFPFIAQHRG
;
A
#
# COMPACT_ATOMS: atom_id res chain seq x y z
N MET A 1 -36.28 5.86 -2.95
CA MET A 1 -36.01 4.78 -1.97
C MET A 1 -35.43 5.45 -0.74
N ARG A 2 -36.10 5.34 0.42
CA ARG A 2 -35.72 6.02 1.68
C ARG A 2 -34.39 5.46 2.24
N ASP A 3 -33.70 6.28 3.02
CA ASP A 3 -32.33 6.20 3.57
C ASP A 3 -31.95 4.95 4.40
N GLY A 4 -32.63 3.82 4.24
CA GLY A 4 -32.38 2.57 4.96
C GLY A 4 -31.01 1.91 4.69
N PHE A 5 -30.25 2.38 3.70
CA PHE A 5 -28.96 1.83 3.29
C PHE A 5 -27.83 2.02 4.32
N LEU A 6 -27.97 3.01 5.20
CA LEU A 6 -26.92 3.42 6.15
C LEU A 6 -27.21 3.05 7.59
N THR A 7 -28.33 2.38 7.88
CA THR A 7 -28.62 1.97 9.24
C THR A 7 -27.57 0.94 9.68
N ASP A 8 -26.85 1.23 10.77
CA ASP A 8 -25.96 0.26 11.41
C ASP A 8 -26.75 -0.84 12.15
N GLY A 9 -28.07 -0.94 11.91
CA GLY A 9 -28.95 -1.96 12.44
C GLY A 9 -28.87 -3.27 11.66
N ARG A 10 -29.49 -4.32 12.21
CA ARG A 10 -29.47 -5.68 11.66
C ARG A 10 -29.92 -5.75 10.20
N GLU A 11 -30.92 -4.97 9.80
CA GLU A 11 -31.43 -4.94 8.43
C GLU A 11 -30.43 -4.33 7.43
N GLY A 12 -29.78 -3.21 7.79
CA GLY A 12 -28.74 -2.60 6.96
C GLY A 12 -27.49 -3.49 6.84
N PHE A 13 -27.15 -4.23 7.91
CA PHE A 13 -26.09 -5.23 7.88
C PHE A 13 -26.42 -6.40 6.93
N LEU A 14 -27.57 -7.05 7.11
CA LEU A 14 -28.03 -8.14 6.24
C LEU A 14 -28.13 -7.70 4.79
N TRP A 15 -28.56 -6.47 4.54
CA TRP A 15 -28.65 -5.94 3.19
C TRP A 15 -27.28 -5.68 2.55
N SER A 16 -26.26 -5.32 3.34
CA SER A 16 -24.90 -5.16 2.84
C SER A 16 -24.24 -6.49 2.45
N ILE A 17 -24.67 -7.62 3.04
CA ILE A 17 -24.02 -8.92 2.85
C ILE A 17 -23.99 -9.38 1.39
N LYS A 18 -25.03 -9.07 0.60
CA LYS A 18 -25.08 -9.45 -0.81
C LYS A 18 -24.07 -8.68 -1.65
N TRP A 19 -23.78 -7.43 -1.30
CA TRP A 19 -22.76 -6.63 -1.98
C TRP A 19 -21.37 -7.10 -1.58
N VAL A 20 -21.17 -7.45 -0.32
CA VAL A 20 -19.94 -8.08 0.14
C VAL A 20 -19.71 -9.40 -0.58
N ALA A 21 -20.71 -10.27 -0.65
CA ALA A 21 -20.63 -11.55 -1.35
C ALA A 21 -20.36 -11.37 -2.85
N LEU A 22 -20.99 -10.38 -3.50
CA LEU A 22 -20.75 -10.06 -4.90
C LEU A 22 -19.32 -9.59 -5.15
N VAL A 23 -18.83 -8.61 -4.39
CA VAL A 23 -17.45 -8.12 -4.51
C VAL A 23 -16.46 -9.24 -4.23
N PHE A 24 -16.71 -10.05 -3.19
CA PHE A 24 -15.84 -11.16 -2.84
C PHE A 24 -15.81 -12.25 -3.93
N ALA A 25 -16.96 -12.58 -4.52
CA ALA A 25 -17.03 -13.52 -5.65
C ALA A 25 -16.25 -13.02 -6.86
N VAL A 26 -16.33 -11.72 -7.18
CA VAL A 26 -15.53 -11.13 -8.27
C VAL A 26 -14.04 -11.15 -7.93
N ASN A 27 -13.65 -10.85 -6.68
CA ASN A 27 -12.26 -10.95 -6.24
C ASN A 27 -11.71 -12.38 -6.40
N LEU A 28 -12.47 -13.39 -5.97
CA LEU A 28 -12.09 -14.80 -6.13
C LEU A 28 -11.98 -15.19 -7.60
N ALA A 29 -12.87 -14.68 -8.47
CA ALA A 29 -12.79 -14.92 -9.91
C ALA A 29 -11.53 -14.29 -10.53
N LEU A 30 -11.17 -13.06 -10.13
CA LEU A 30 -9.95 -12.39 -10.59
C LEU A 30 -8.69 -13.13 -10.11
N ILE A 31 -8.62 -13.47 -8.83
CA ILE A 31 -7.51 -14.22 -8.23
C ILE A 31 -7.38 -15.60 -8.88
N GLY A 32 -8.50 -16.33 -9.04
CA GLY A 32 -8.51 -17.63 -9.71
C GLY A 32 -8.09 -17.54 -11.18
N GLY A 33 -8.46 -16.48 -11.88
CA GLY A 33 -8.00 -16.20 -13.23
C GLY A 33 -6.49 -15.93 -13.32
N ASP A 34 -5.91 -15.27 -12.32
CA ASP A 34 -4.47 -15.04 -12.24
C ASP A 34 -3.70 -16.33 -11.96
N LEU A 35 -4.15 -17.11 -10.97
CA LEU A 35 -3.53 -18.37 -10.57
C LEU A 35 -3.55 -19.44 -11.67
N ARG A 36 -4.53 -19.41 -12.59
CA ARG A 36 -4.57 -20.32 -13.75
C ARG A 36 -3.35 -20.21 -14.67
N LYS A 37 -2.56 -19.14 -14.58
CA LYS A 37 -1.30 -18.98 -15.32
C LYS A 37 -0.14 -19.79 -14.72
N GLY A 38 -0.36 -20.48 -13.59
CA GLY A 38 0.62 -21.34 -12.92
C GLY A 38 1.43 -20.64 -11.81
N LYS A 39 1.53 -19.31 -11.83
CA LYS A 39 2.11 -18.48 -10.76
C LYS A 39 1.31 -17.19 -10.61
N SER A 40 1.18 -16.69 -9.37
CA SER A 40 0.62 -15.35 -9.16
C SER A 40 1.49 -14.29 -9.83
N SER A 41 0.83 -13.28 -10.42
CA SER A 41 1.50 -12.16 -11.07
C SER A 41 2.25 -11.23 -10.10
N ILE A 42 2.02 -11.36 -8.79
CA ILE A 42 2.57 -10.44 -7.78
C ILE A 42 3.39 -11.09 -6.67
N THR A 43 3.46 -12.43 -6.61
CA THR A 43 4.28 -13.11 -5.60
C THR A 43 5.76 -12.94 -5.92
N ASP A 44 6.52 -12.48 -4.94
CA ASP A 44 7.93 -12.11 -5.08
C ASP A 44 8.79 -12.61 -3.89
N VAL A 45 10.03 -12.11 -3.81
CA VAL A 45 11.00 -12.52 -2.78
C VAL A 45 10.58 -12.11 -1.38
N ASP A 46 9.78 -11.04 -1.23
CA ASP A 46 9.32 -10.57 0.07
C ASP A 46 8.39 -11.60 0.71
N ASP A 47 7.53 -12.27 -0.08
CA ASP A 47 6.69 -13.37 0.40
C ASP A 47 7.51 -14.52 0.97
N ALA A 48 8.60 -14.90 0.27
CA ALA A 48 9.45 -16.01 0.65
C ALA A 48 10.23 -15.71 1.94
N LEU A 49 10.82 -14.52 2.02
CA LEU A 49 11.53 -14.03 3.21
C LEU A 49 10.58 -13.90 4.40
N ARG A 50 9.36 -13.39 4.17
CA ARG A 50 8.34 -13.28 5.21
C ARG A 50 7.83 -14.63 5.69
N ALA A 51 7.61 -15.58 4.77
CA ALA A 51 7.24 -16.94 5.11
C ALA A 51 8.34 -17.60 5.98
N TRP A 52 9.61 -17.39 5.64
CA TRP A 52 10.73 -17.88 6.43
C TRP A 52 10.78 -17.26 7.82
N GLN A 53 10.57 -15.94 7.94
CA GLN A 53 10.46 -15.25 9.22
C GLN A 53 9.36 -15.84 10.11
N ILE A 54 8.18 -16.10 9.54
CA ILE A 54 7.07 -16.68 10.26
C ILE A 54 7.38 -18.12 10.69
N ARG A 55 8.04 -18.92 9.84
CA ARG A 55 8.47 -20.29 10.18
C ARG A 55 9.49 -20.30 11.32
N ALA A 56 10.46 -19.40 11.31
CA ALA A 56 11.46 -19.27 12.38
C ALA A 56 10.79 -18.92 13.72
N LEU A 57 9.85 -17.97 13.71
CA LEU A 57 9.08 -17.60 14.89
C LEU A 57 8.12 -18.73 15.34
N PHE A 58 7.48 -19.43 14.41
CA PHE A 58 6.53 -20.49 14.71
C PHE A 58 7.18 -21.71 15.37
N SER A 59 8.38 -22.07 14.90
CA SER A 59 9.19 -23.19 15.42
C SER A 59 9.97 -22.85 16.69
N GLY A 60 9.98 -21.58 17.11
CA GLY A 60 10.70 -21.12 18.31
C GLY A 60 12.18 -20.83 18.09
N HIS A 61 12.66 -20.83 16.84
CA HIS A 61 14.05 -20.43 16.52
C HIS A 61 14.28 -18.93 16.77
N SER A 62 13.26 -18.10 16.56
CA SER A 62 13.31 -16.67 16.86
C SER A 62 12.28 -16.32 17.93
N SER A 63 12.66 -15.45 18.86
CA SER A 63 11.71 -14.88 19.83
C SER A 63 10.84 -13.79 19.18
N TRP A 64 9.79 -13.34 19.87
CA TRP A 64 8.86 -12.34 19.34
C TRP A 64 9.53 -11.01 18.93
N PHE A 65 10.45 -10.51 19.77
CA PHE A 65 11.16 -9.25 19.52
C PHE A 65 12.51 -9.44 18.82
N ASP A 66 13.00 -10.67 18.69
CA ASP A 66 14.19 -10.96 17.89
C ASP A 66 13.83 -10.97 16.41
N ARG A 67 14.27 -9.95 15.67
CA ARG A 67 14.02 -9.79 14.23
C ARG A 67 15.19 -10.27 13.36
N VAL A 68 16.22 -10.87 13.95
CA VAL A 68 17.31 -11.47 13.18
C VAL A 68 16.76 -12.69 12.45
N LEU A 69 16.88 -12.69 11.12
CA LEU A 69 16.41 -13.79 10.29
C LEU A 69 17.54 -14.80 10.10
N PRO A 70 17.41 -16.05 10.61
CA PRO A 70 18.48 -17.04 10.50
C PRO A 70 18.68 -17.47 9.05
N GLY A 71 19.89 -17.93 8.71
CA GLY A 71 20.16 -18.54 7.40
C GLY A 71 20.33 -17.58 6.22
N ILE A 72 20.29 -16.26 6.45
CA ILE A 72 20.68 -15.26 5.44
C ILE A 72 22.18 -15.00 5.56
N ALA A 73 22.93 -15.31 4.51
CA ALA A 73 24.36 -15.06 4.43
C ALA A 73 24.64 -13.60 4.07
N MET A 74 24.97 -12.79 5.08
CA MET A 74 25.42 -11.41 4.94
C MET A 74 26.59 -11.16 5.92
N PRO A 75 27.44 -10.13 5.69
CA PRO A 75 28.52 -9.80 6.62
C PRO A 75 27.99 -9.51 8.03
N GLU A 76 26.88 -8.79 8.12
CA GLU A 76 26.11 -8.60 9.34
C GLU A 76 24.83 -9.46 9.34
N PRO A 77 24.30 -9.84 10.52
CA PRO A 77 23.01 -10.52 10.60
C PRO A 77 21.89 -9.71 9.96
N TYR A 78 21.07 -10.34 9.11
CA TYR A 78 19.89 -9.69 8.53
C TYR A 78 18.85 -9.44 9.62
N VAL A 79 18.58 -8.16 9.91
CA VAL A 79 17.48 -7.75 10.78
C VAL A 79 16.29 -7.36 9.91
N SER A 80 15.19 -8.08 10.07
CA SER A 80 13.98 -7.79 9.33
C SER A 80 13.41 -6.42 9.74
N PRO A 81 13.20 -5.49 8.78
CA PRO A 81 12.62 -4.18 9.08
C PRO A 81 11.13 -4.27 9.38
N TRP A 82 10.50 -5.39 9.03
CA TRP A 82 9.05 -5.51 9.01
C TRP A 82 8.45 -5.76 10.40
N SER A 83 7.28 -5.18 10.63
CA SER A 83 6.51 -5.29 11.88
C SER A 83 5.94 -6.69 12.14
N ARG A 84 5.89 -7.12 13.40
CA ARG A 84 5.25 -8.40 13.81
C ARG A 84 3.73 -8.41 13.65
N LEU A 85 3.11 -7.25 13.38
CA LEU A 85 1.67 -7.16 13.15
C LEU A 85 1.20 -8.06 12.01
N ILE A 86 1.99 -8.18 10.95
CA ILE A 86 1.66 -9.03 9.79
C ILE A 86 1.93 -10.52 10.11
N ASP A 87 2.85 -10.84 11.03
CA ASP A 87 3.16 -12.23 11.41
C ASP A 87 2.07 -12.85 12.28
N LEU A 88 1.51 -12.06 13.21
CA LEU A 88 0.61 -12.55 14.26
C LEU A 88 -0.52 -13.44 13.74
N PRO A 89 -1.28 -13.06 12.70
CA PRO A 89 -2.42 -13.87 12.24
C PRO A 89 -1.99 -15.23 11.71
N TYR A 90 -0.86 -15.32 11.01
CA TYR A 90 -0.34 -16.59 10.50
C TYR A 90 0.09 -17.51 11.64
N LEU A 91 0.71 -16.97 12.70
CA LEU A 91 1.07 -17.75 13.87
C LEU A 91 -0.18 -18.27 14.61
N VAL A 92 -1.17 -17.40 14.84
CA VAL A 92 -2.41 -17.78 15.54
C VAL A 92 -3.15 -18.86 14.76
N LEU A 93 -3.33 -18.67 13.44
CA LEU A 93 -3.98 -19.65 12.58
C LEU A 93 -3.17 -20.95 12.49
N GLY A 94 -1.85 -20.85 12.27
CA GLY A 94 -0.97 -22.02 12.21
C GLY A 94 -1.01 -22.83 13.51
N ARG A 95 -1.01 -22.18 14.68
CA ARG A 95 -1.08 -22.87 15.98
C ARG A 95 -2.46 -23.51 16.17
N GLY A 96 -3.53 -22.83 15.74
CA GLY A 96 -4.87 -23.39 15.71
C GLY A 96 -4.97 -24.63 14.80
N PHE A 97 -4.45 -24.58 13.58
CA PHE A 97 -4.49 -25.72 12.66
C PHE A 97 -3.59 -26.88 13.09
N SER A 98 -2.58 -26.62 13.93
CA SER A 98 -1.69 -27.66 14.47
C SER A 98 -2.38 -28.63 15.43
N PHE A 99 -3.63 -28.37 15.84
CA PHE A 99 -4.44 -29.36 16.55
C PHE A 99 -4.85 -30.55 15.66
N TRP A 100 -4.85 -30.38 14.33
CA TRP A 100 -5.28 -31.41 13.38
C TRP A 100 -4.27 -31.73 12.28
N LEU A 101 -3.31 -30.84 12.02
CA LEU A 101 -2.32 -30.95 10.95
C LEU A 101 -0.90 -30.94 11.50
N ALA A 102 0.05 -31.49 10.73
CA ALA A 102 1.46 -31.32 11.04
C ALA A 102 1.84 -29.82 11.00
N PRO A 103 2.82 -29.35 11.81
CA PRO A 103 3.20 -27.94 11.91
C PRO A 103 3.43 -27.23 10.57
N ASN A 104 4.08 -27.91 9.62
CA ASN A 104 4.37 -27.35 8.29
C ASN A 104 3.11 -27.21 7.42
N ASP A 105 2.21 -28.18 7.48
CA ASP A 105 0.94 -28.16 6.74
C ASP A 105 -0.02 -27.13 7.34
N ALA A 106 -0.04 -27.02 8.67
CA ALA A 106 -0.81 -26.02 9.42
C ALA A 106 -0.40 -24.59 9.02
N LEU A 107 0.90 -24.29 8.96
CA LEU A 107 1.38 -23.00 8.48
C LEU A 107 1.10 -22.77 7.00
N SER A 108 1.28 -23.79 6.15
CA SER A 108 1.02 -23.66 4.73
C SER A 108 -0.46 -23.37 4.46
N LEU A 109 -1.37 -23.98 5.23
CA LEU A 109 -2.79 -23.65 5.21
C LEU A 109 -3.06 -22.22 5.68
N ALA A 110 -2.37 -21.73 6.72
CA ALA A 110 -2.49 -20.35 7.16
C ALA A 110 -2.03 -19.35 6.07
N PHE A 111 -0.94 -19.65 5.35
CA PHE A 111 -0.44 -18.84 4.23
C PHE A 111 -1.42 -18.74 3.05
N VAL A 112 -2.26 -19.77 2.86
CA VAL A 112 -3.32 -19.76 1.86
C VAL A 112 -4.57 -19.01 2.36
N LEU A 113 -5.01 -19.28 3.58
CA LEU A 113 -6.31 -18.81 4.08
C LEU A 113 -6.29 -17.34 4.52
N TRP A 114 -5.22 -16.87 5.17
CA TRP A 114 -5.22 -15.52 5.74
C TRP A 114 -5.35 -14.40 4.69
N PRO A 115 -4.63 -14.44 3.54
CA PRO A 115 -4.85 -13.45 2.47
C PRO A 115 -6.30 -13.42 1.97
N LEU A 116 -6.98 -14.58 1.91
CA LEU A 116 -8.40 -14.65 1.51
C LEU A 116 -9.34 -14.07 2.56
N VAL A 117 -9.05 -14.26 3.86
CA VAL A 117 -9.79 -13.62 4.96
C VAL A 117 -9.67 -12.10 4.85
N LEU A 118 -8.46 -11.58 4.60
CA LEU A 118 -8.24 -10.17 4.32
C LEU A 118 -9.00 -9.71 3.06
N GLY A 119 -9.07 -10.55 2.02
CA GLY A 119 -9.90 -10.30 0.82
C GLY A 119 -11.39 -10.19 1.14
N GLY A 120 -11.89 -10.89 2.16
CA GLY A 120 -13.23 -10.74 2.71
C GLY A 120 -13.43 -9.39 3.39
N VAL A 121 -12.47 -8.95 4.22
CA VAL A 121 -12.48 -7.63 4.87
C VAL A 121 -12.41 -6.50 3.85
N PHE A 122 -11.57 -6.65 2.82
CA PHE A 122 -11.50 -5.75 1.68
C PHE A 122 -12.88 -5.63 0.99
N SER A 123 -13.52 -6.76 0.67
CA SER A 123 -14.85 -6.78 0.06
C SER A 123 -15.89 -6.07 0.92
N TRP A 124 -15.82 -6.25 2.23
CA TRP A 124 -16.68 -5.54 3.19
C TRP A 124 -16.44 -4.03 3.14
N LEU A 125 -15.19 -3.57 3.22
CA LEU A 125 -14.86 -2.15 3.17
C LEU A 125 -15.30 -1.50 1.84
N VAL A 126 -15.01 -2.16 0.70
CA VAL A 126 -15.44 -1.70 -0.62
C VAL A 126 -16.96 -1.56 -0.69
N ALA A 127 -17.71 -2.56 -0.20
CA ALA A 127 -19.16 -2.49 -0.14
C ALA A 127 -19.64 -1.30 0.71
N ARG A 128 -19.08 -1.13 1.92
CA ARG A 128 -19.47 -0.06 2.85
C ARG A 128 -19.14 1.33 2.31
N ILE A 129 -17.99 1.50 1.65
CA ILE A 129 -17.59 2.75 0.99
C ILE A 129 -18.55 3.07 -0.16
N GLY A 130 -18.82 2.10 -1.05
CA GLY A 130 -19.74 2.28 -2.16
C GLY A 130 -21.14 2.71 -1.70
N LEU A 131 -21.70 2.03 -0.68
CA LEU A 131 -23.00 2.38 -0.11
C LEU A 131 -23.04 3.78 0.52
N ARG A 132 -21.94 4.22 1.14
CA ARG A 132 -21.82 5.59 1.69
C ARG A 132 -21.78 6.63 0.57
N LEU A 133 -21.08 6.34 -0.51
CA LEU A 133 -21.02 7.22 -1.68
C LEU A 133 -22.38 7.32 -2.41
N PHE A 134 -23.15 6.23 -2.43
CA PHE A 134 -24.52 6.21 -2.97
C PHE A 134 -25.57 6.87 -2.08
N SER A 135 -25.27 7.13 -0.81
CA SER A 135 -26.24 7.70 0.11
C SER A 135 -26.78 9.05 -0.39
N GLY A 136 -28.11 9.20 -0.33
CA GLY A 136 -28.83 10.37 -0.85
C GLY A 136 -28.88 10.48 -2.37
N GLN A 137 -28.49 9.42 -3.11
CA GLN A 137 -28.58 9.36 -4.57
C GLN A 137 -29.63 8.34 -5.02
N HIS A 138 -30.30 8.62 -6.13
CA HIS A 138 -31.22 7.67 -6.76
C HIS A 138 -30.45 6.73 -7.68
N VAL A 139 -30.11 5.54 -7.18
CA VAL A 139 -29.36 4.51 -7.92
C VAL A 139 -30.24 3.29 -8.12
N SER A 140 -30.41 2.85 -9.37
CA SER A 140 -31.15 1.63 -9.68
C SER A 140 -30.37 0.38 -9.26
N TRP A 141 -31.08 -0.71 -8.98
CA TRP A 141 -30.48 -2.00 -8.65
C TRP A 141 -29.44 -2.48 -9.68
N PRO A 142 -29.74 -2.46 -11.00
CA PRO A 142 -28.76 -2.89 -12.01
C PRO A 142 -27.49 -2.04 -12.02
N LEU A 143 -27.62 -0.72 -11.86
CA LEU A 143 -26.47 0.20 -11.84
C LEU A 143 -25.59 -0.04 -10.61
N MET A 144 -26.21 -0.25 -9.45
CA MET A 144 -25.47 -0.57 -8.22
C MET A 144 -24.73 -1.91 -8.34
N SER A 145 -25.37 -2.94 -8.89
CA SER A 145 -24.70 -4.22 -9.19
C SER A 145 -23.53 -4.06 -10.15
N ALA A 146 -23.72 -3.30 -11.24
CA ALA A 146 -22.66 -3.01 -12.19
C ALA A 146 -21.46 -2.31 -11.52
N CYS A 147 -21.72 -1.35 -10.62
CA CYS A 147 -20.67 -0.70 -9.84
C CYS A 147 -19.91 -1.70 -8.95
N PHE A 148 -20.61 -2.52 -8.16
CA PHE A 148 -19.95 -3.48 -7.27
C PHE A 148 -19.21 -4.61 -7.99
N ILE A 149 -19.59 -4.92 -9.23
CA ILE A 149 -18.82 -5.82 -10.11
C ILE A 149 -17.57 -5.12 -10.66
N THR A 150 -17.69 -3.87 -11.08
CA THR A 150 -16.62 -3.16 -11.79
C THR A 150 -15.55 -2.57 -10.88
N ILE A 151 -15.89 -2.17 -9.64
CA ILE A 151 -14.91 -1.66 -8.67
C ILE A 151 -13.71 -2.62 -8.51
N PRO A 152 -13.89 -3.92 -8.18
CA PRO A 152 -12.74 -4.83 -8.05
C PRO A 152 -12.03 -5.13 -9.37
N ILE A 153 -12.71 -5.03 -10.52
CA ILE A 153 -12.09 -5.21 -11.84
C ILE A 153 -11.10 -4.07 -12.13
N PHE A 154 -11.54 -2.82 -11.97
CA PHE A 154 -10.66 -1.66 -12.11
C PHE A 154 -9.66 -1.53 -10.96
N GLY A 155 -9.99 -2.08 -9.79
CA GLY A 155 -9.13 -2.17 -8.62
C GLY A 155 -8.19 -3.39 -8.61
N SER A 156 -8.14 -4.16 -9.70
CA SER A 156 -7.56 -5.52 -9.73
C SER A 156 -6.11 -5.60 -9.26
N VAL A 157 -5.30 -4.57 -9.52
CA VAL A 157 -3.90 -4.51 -9.07
C VAL A 157 -3.79 -4.64 -7.54
N GLY A 158 -4.70 -4.01 -6.79
CA GLY A 158 -4.75 -4.19 -5.33
C GLY A 158 -5.53 -5.43 -4.89
N VAL A 159 -6.45 -5.95 -5.72
CA VAL A 159 -7.15 -7.23 -5.42
C VAL A 159 -6.16 -8.39 -5.39
N PHE A 160 -5.14 -8.37 -6.25
CA PHE A 160 -4.15 -9.44 -6.28
C PHE A 160 -3.35 -9.56 -4.98
N GLU A 161 -3.22 -8.49 -4.17
CA GLU A 161 -2.54 -8.54 -2.86
C GLU A 161 -3.22 -9.49 -1.85
N PHE A 162 -4.44 -9.95 -2.15
CA PHE A 162 -5.18 -10.94 -1.36
C PHE A 162 -5.10 -12.37 -1.93
N THR A 163 -4.20 -12.60 -2.90
CA THR A 163 -3.95 -13.93 -3.49
C THR A 163 -3.39 -14.89 -2.45
N PRO A 164 -3.79 -16.18 -2.44
CA PRO A 164 -3.14 -17.20 -1.63
C PRO A 164 -1.62 -17.17 -1.78
N MET A 165 -0.89 -17.38 -0.69
CA MET A 165 0.58 -17.28 -0.63
C MET A 165 1.16 -15.87 -0.83
N ARG A 166 0.33 -14.82 -0.96
CA ARG A 166 0.79 -13.44 -0.83
C ARG A 166 0.91 -13.09 0.65
N ILE A 167 2.09 -13.29 1.21
CA ILE A 167 2.47 -13.13 2.62
C ILE A 167 3.27 -11.83 2.73
N ASP A 168 2.68 -10.73 2.27
CA ASP A 168 3.29 -9.41 2.33
C ASP A 168 2.35 -8.41 3.01
N HIS A 169 2.86 -7.24 3.36
CA HIS A 169 2.20 -6.24 4.18
C HIS A 169 1.24 -5.32 3.44
N HIS A 170 1.31 -5.31 2.10
CA HIS A 170 0.51 -4.42 1.27
C HIS A 170 -1.00 -4.66 1.42
N ASN A 171 -1.45 -5.90 1.64
CA ASN A 171 -2.87 -6.22 1.85
C ASN A 171 -3.45 -5.55 3.11
N VAL A 172 -2.69 -5.52 4.21
CA VAL A 172 -3.08 -4.84 5.45
C VAL A 172 -3.04 -3.33 5.27
N GLN A 173 -2.06 -2.77 4.57
CA GLN A 173 -2.03 -1.33 4.28
C GLN A 173 -3.19 -0.90 3.37
N ILE A 174 -3.59 -1.71 2.38
CA ILE A 174 -4.78 -1.45 1.57
C ILE A 174 -6.04 -1.43 2.46
N ILE A 175 -6.20 -2.43 3.33
CA ILE A 175 -7.33 -2.48 4.29
C ILE A 175 -7.31 -1.26 5.21
N ALA A 176 -6.14 -0.86 5.70
CA ALA A 176 -5.98 0.32 6.53
C ALA A 176 -6.41 1.58 5.76
N MET A 177 -5.91 1.80 4.55
CA MET A 177 -6.28 2.98 3.74
C MET A 177 -7.76 3.00 3.35
N LEU A 178 -8.38 1.84 3.09
CA LEU A 178 -9.82 1.72 2.92
C LEU A 178 -10.59 1.98 4.23
N GLY A 179 -10.09 1.54 5.37
CA GLY A 179 -10.66 1.84 6.69
C GLY A 179 -10.63 3.35 6.98
N LEU A 180 -9.54 4.03 6.63
CA LEU A 180 -9.41 5.49 6.70
C LEU A 180 -10.44 6.19 5.80
N LEU A 181 -10.57 5.77 4.54
CA LEU A 181 -11.59 6.29 3.60
C LEU A 181 -13.01 6.08 4.15
N TYR A 182 -13.29 4.89 4.66
CA TYR A 182 -14.57 4.56 5.28
C TYR A 182 -14.86 5.47 6.48
N GLY A 183 -13.87 5.70 7.34
CA GLY A 183 -13.98 6.61 8.47
C GLY A 183 -14.30 8.04 8.06
N LEU A 184 -13.62 8.57 7.04
CA LEU A 184 -13.88 9.88 6.45
C LEU A 184 -15.31 9.98 5.90
N LEU A 185 -15.75 8.99 5.13
CA LEU A 185 -17.12 8.94 4.56
C LEU A 185 -18.21 8.77 5.61
N ARG A 186 -17.85 8.27 6.80
CA ARG A 186 -18.78 8.07 7.90
C ARG A 186 -19.05 9.35 8.69
N TRP A 187 -18.02 10.19 8.87
CA TRP A 187 -18.08 11.52 9.50
C TRP A 187 -18.80 11.55 10.87
N ASP A 188 -18.56 10.54 11.71
CA ASP A 188 -19.10 10.45 13.06
C ASP A 188 -18.05 9.90 14.04
N GLY A 189 -18.47 9.54 15.27
CA GLY A 189 -17.51 9.09 16.28
C GLY A 189 -16.81 7.78 15.98
N ARG A 190 -17.52 6.83 15.37
CA ARG A 190 -16.90 5.60 14.88
C ARG A 190 -16.04 5.89 13.64
N GLY A 191 -16.43 6.87 12.84
CA GLY A 191 -15.63 7.35 11.71
C GLY A 191 -14.25 7.85 12.14
N GLY A 192 -14.18 8.67 13.20
CA GLY A 192 -12.91 9.10 13.79
C GLY A 192 -12.06 7.90 14.24
N LEU A 193 -12.66 6.93 14.95
CA LEU A 193 -11.97 5.72 15.38
C LEU A 193 -11.33 4.95 14.21
N TRP A 194 -12.08 4.78 13.11
CA TRP A 194 -11.56 4.15 11.89
C TRP A 194 -10.39 4.93 11.31
N ILE A 195 -10.47 6.27 11.19
CA ILE A 195 -9.35 7.07 10.69
C ILE A 195 -8.10 6.87 11.56
N GLY A 196 -8.24 6.98 12.88
CA GLY A 196 -7.11 6.91 13.80
C GLY A 196 -6.45 5.55 13.83
N VAL A 197 -7.22 4.49 14.06
CA VAL A 197 -6.71 3.11 14.14
C VAL A 197 -6.11 2.69 12.80
N SER A 198 -6.80 2.97 11.68
CA SER A 198 -6.26 2.64 10.35
C SER A 198 -4.96 3.38 10.04
N SER A 199 -4.86 4.66 10.41
CA SER A 199 -3.62 5.41 10.22
C SER A 199 -2.48 4.79 11.05
N GLY A 200 -2.73 4.49 12.32
CA GLY A 200 -1.73 3.87 13.20
C GLY A 200 -1.31 2.48 12.73
N VAL A 201 -2.28 1.63 12.37
CA VAL A 201 -2.01 0.31 11.79
C VAL A 201 -1.14 0.44 10.54
N SER A 202 -1.49 1.35 9.63
CA SER A 202 -0.71 1.53 8.41
C SER A 202 0.74 1.91 8.69
N LEU A 203 0.98 2.86 9.60
CA LEU A 203 2.33 3.33 9.95
C LEU A 203 3.14 2.27 10.69
N LEU A 204 2.49 1.47 11.55
CA LEU A 204 3.12 0.33 12.23
C LEU A 204 3.54 -0.75 11.25
N VAL A 205 2.80 -0.93 10.16
CA VAL A 205 3.13 -1.87 9.11
C VAL A 205 4.31 -1.38 8.28
N GLY A 206 4.26 -0.11 7.86
CA GLY A 206 5.30 0.52 7.05
C GLY A 206 4.98 1.97 6.72
N LEU A 207 6.00 2.76 6.37
CA LEU A 207 5.87 4.21 6.19
C LEU A 207 5.34 4.61 4.81
N GLU A 208 5.07 3.64 3.93
CA GLU A 208 4.60 3.88 2.56
C GLU A 208 3.38 4.78 2.51
N CYS A 209 2.36 4.50 3.32
CA CYS A 209 1.13 5.29 3.28
C CYS A 209 1.19 6.58 4.12
N LEU A 210 2.35 6.96 4.67
CA LEU A 210 2.50 8.20 5.43
C LEU A 210 2.01 9.45 4.66
N PRO A 211 2.32 9.63 3.36
CA PRO A 211 1.79 10.75 2.59
C PRO A 211 0.25 10.76 2.53
N LEU A 212 -0.39 9.59 2.42
CA LEU A 212 -1.85 9.46 2.37
C LEU A 212 -2.48 9.84 3.71
N VAL A 213 -1.86 9.42 4.82
CA VAL A 213 -2.25 9.81 6.18
C VAL A 213 -2.10 11.32 6.36
N ILE A 214 -0.99 11.92 5.90
CA ILE A 214 -0.77 13.37 5.96
C ILE A 214 -1.88 14.12 5.23
N VAL A 215 -2.26 13.69 4.01
CA VAL A 215 -3.35 14.32 3.25
C VAL A 215 -4.68 14.21 4.01
N ALA A 216 -4.97 13.07 4.63
CA ALA A 216 -6.20 12.88 5.39
C ALA A 216 -6.29 13.84 6.59
N TYR A 217 -5.25 13.90 7.43
CA TYR A 217 -5.23 14.78 8.61
C TYR A 217 -5.15 16.26 8.23
N SER A 218 -4.40 16.60 7.18
CA SER A 218 -4.39 17.97 6.64
C SER A 218 -5.78 18.37 6.18
N GLY A 219 -6.50 17.48 5.48
CA GLY A 219 -7.89 17.70 5.09
C GLY A 219 -8.83 17.91 6.27
N LEU A 220 -8.67 17.14 7.36
CA LEU A 220 -9.46 17.33 8.58
C LEU A 220 -9.19 18.70 9.23
N ILE A 221 -7.92 19.10 9.33
CA ILE A 221 -7.53 20.40 9.89
C ILE A 221 -8.05 21.53 9.01
N ILE A 222 -7.88 21.44 7.68
CA ILE A 222 -8.42 22.42 6.73
C ILE A 222 -9.94 22.53 6.87
N ALA A 223 -10.65 21.39 7.04
CA ALA A 223 -12.08 21.38 7.29
C ALA A 223 -12.47 22.15 8.57
N ASP A 224 -11.68 22.05 9.65
CA ASP A 224 -11.88 22.90 10.84
C ASP A 224 -11.56 24.38 10.56
N MET A 225 -10.51 24.67 9.79
CA MET A 225 -10.14 26.06 9.46
C MET A 225 -11.25 26.82 8.74
N ILE A 226 -11.94 26.14 7.82
CA ILE A 226 -13.06 26.70 7.05
C ILE A 226 -14.42 26.59 7.76
N GLY A 227 -14.46 26.04 8.97
CA GLY A 227 -15.68 25.92 9.77
C GLY A 227 -16.65 24.81 9.33
N ALA A 228 -16.15 23.71 8.74
CA ALA A 228 -16.99 22.57 8.40
C ALA A 228 -17.56 21.92 9.67
N SER A 229 -18.87 21.61 9.66
CA SER A 229 -19.57 21.08 10.83
C SER A 229 -19.00 19.74 11.31
N GLY A 230 -18.80 19.61 12.62
CA GLY A 230 -18.29 18.40 13.27
C GLY A 230 -16.79 18.11 13.06
N SER A 231 -16.07 18.94 12.30
CA SER A 231 -14.64 18.75 11.98
C SER A 231 -13.76 18.64 13.22
N ARG A 232 -13.92 19.52 14.21
CA ARG A 232 -13.18 19.48 15.48
C ARG A 232 -13.36 18.17 16.24
N GLN A 233 -14.60 17.69 16.37
CA GLN A 233 -14.87 16.40 17.00
C GLN A 233 -14.26 15.25 16.18
N MET A 234 -14.31 15.34 14.85
CA MET A 234 -13.70 14.35 13.96
C MET A 234 -12.18 14.29 14.14
N ILE A 235 -11.49 15.43 14.21
CA ILE A 235 -10.04 15.51 14.44
C ILE A 235 -9.67 14.83 15.75
N ILE A 236 -10.35 15.20 16.86
CA ILE A 236 -10.05 14.62 18.19
C ILE A 236 -10.27 13.09 18.17
N ARG A 237 -11.38 12.65 17.57
CA ARG A 237 -11.72 11.23 17.49
C ARG A 237 -10.85 10.43 16.53
N ALA A 238 -10.08 11.09 15.65
CA ALA A 238 -9.09 10.46 14.79
C ALA A 238 -7.69 10.46 15.42
N ILE A 239 -7.24 11.61 15.94
CA ILE A 239 -5.87 11.78 16.43
C ILE A 239 -5.59 10.98 17.70
N VAL A 240 -6.58 10.86 18.60
CA VAL A 240 -6.41 10.09 19.85
C VAL A 240 -6.23 8.60 19.57
N PRO A 241 -7.08 7.93 18.77
CA PRO A 241 -6.83 6.53 18.42
C PRO A 241 -5.54 6.32 17.62
N LEU A 242 -5.12 7.26 16.76
CA LEU A 242 -3.81 7.19 16.10
C LEU A 242 -2.68 7.11 17.13
N ALA A 243 -2.69 7.99 18.14
CA ALA A 243 -1.69 7.98 19.21
C ALA A 243 -1.71 6.67 20.00
N ILE A 244 -2.91 6.23 20.42
CA ILE A 244 -3.09 4.98 21.18
C ILE A 244 -2.58 3.78 20.39
N THR A 245 -2.99 3.64 19.12
CA THR A 245 -2.53 2.56 18.25
C THR A 245 -1.02 2.60 18.07
N SER A 246 -0.42 3.79 17.91
CA SER A 246 1.03 3.95 17.74
C SER A 246 1.82 3.60 19.00
N ILE A 247 1.32 3.92 20.19
CA ILE A 247 1.95 3.56 21.47
C ILE A 247 1.91 2.05 21.68
N PHE A 248 0.71 1.48 21.78
CA PHE A 248 0.57 0.07 22.14
C PHE A 248 1.03 -0.84 21.01
N GLY A 249 0.74 -0.48 19.77
CA GLY A 249 1.19 -1.23 18.61
C GLY A 249 2.70 -1.15 18.39
N GLY A 250 3.33 0.00 18.65
CA GLY A 250 4.79 0.13 18.56
C GLY A 250 5.48 -0.77 19.59
N LEU A 251 5.03 -0.69 20.85
CA LEU A 251 5.59 -1.51 21.93
C LEU A 251 5.42 -3.01 21.69
N PHE A 252 4.26 -3.44 21.16
CA PHE A 252 3.96 -4.85 20.98
C PHE A 252 4.47 -5.43 19.65
N PHE A 253 4.37 -4.71 18.54
CA PHE A 253 4.68 -5.26 17.20
C PHE A 253 6.06 -4.86 16.66
N VAL A 254 6.67 -3.81 17.19
CA VAL A 254 8.04 -3.39 16.83
C VAL A 254 9.02 -3.78 17.94
N GLY A 255 8.64 -3.51 19.20
CA GLY A 255 9.43 -3.83 20.38
C GLY A 255 10.16 -2.60 20.95
N PRO A 256 10.42 -2.54 22.27
CA PRO A 256 10.94 -1.33 22.92
C PRO A 256 12.30 -0.86 22.40
N SER A 257 13.25 -1.79 22.17
CA SER A 257 14.60 -1.44 21.69
C SER A 257 14.56 -0.81 20.30
N GLU A 258 13.84 -1.45 19.38
CA GLU A 258 13.71 -1.02 17.99
C GLU A 258 12.87 0.24 17.85
N LEU A 259 11.85 0.41 18.69
CA LEU A 259 11.04 1.62 18.73
C LEU A 259 11.82 2.84 19.22
N LEU A 260 12.82 2.64 20.08
CA LEU A 260 13.72 3.69 20.56
C LEU A 260 14.96 3.88 19.67
N ALA A 261 15.19 2.98 18.72
CA ALA A 261 16.28 3.11 17.75
C ALA A 261 15.99 4.23 16.74
N THR A 262 17.04 4.72 16.09
CA THR A 262 16.95 5.71 15.01
C THR A 262 17.04 5.00 13.66
N ALA A 263 15.90 4.55 13.13
CA ALA A 263 15.78 3.96 11.80
C ALA A 263 14.87 4.82 10.90
N CYS A 264 15.44 5.38 9.83
CA CYS A 264 14.76 6.38 8.99
C CYS A 264 13.90 5.78 7.87
N ASP A 265 13.75 4.46 7.86
CA ASP A 265 13.05 3.66 6.85
C ASP A 265 11.97 2.74 7.47
N SER A 266 11.86 2.72 8.80
CA SER A 266 10.92 1.88 9.55
C SER A 266 10.29 2.62 10.72
N PHE A 267 9.22 2.07 11.30
CA PHE A 267 8.49 2.71 12.40
C PHE A 267 9.29 2.66 13.71
N SER A 268 10.18 3.63 13.88
CA SER A 268 11.10 3.77 15.02
C SER A 268 10.99 5.17 15.66
N ALA A 269 11.96 5.57 16.49
CA ALA A 269 11.89 6.78 17.32
C ALA A 269 11.51 8.07 16.55
N PRO A 270 12.06 8.37 15.35
CA PRO A 270 11.70 9.57 14.60
C PRO A 270 10.21 9.64 14.29
N TYR A 271 9.62 8.53 13.84
CA TYR A 271 8.22 8.47 13.43
C TYR A 271 7.28 8.30 14.63
N TRP A 272 7.70 7.57 15.65
CA TRP A 272 6.93 7.41 16.87
C TRP A 272 6.78 8.75 17.60
N ILE A 273 7.88 9.50 17.77
CA ILE A 273 7.86 10.85 18.35
C ILE A 273 7.11 11.81 17.43
N ALA A 274 7.25 11.71 16.10
CA ALA A 274 6.47 12.53 15.18
C ALA A 274 4.96 12.34 15.34
N VAL A 275 4.47 11.11 15.55
CA VAL A 275 3.05 10.84 15.78
C VAL A 275 2.59 11.40 17.13
N LEU A 276 3.37 11.20 18.20
CA LEU A 276 3.01 11.68 19.55
C LEU A 276 3.07 13.21 19.64
N GLY A 277 4.16 13.80 19.17
CA GLY A 277 4.34 15.25 19.07
C GLY A 277 3.33 15.87 18.11
N GLY A 278 3.02 15.21 16.99
CA GLY A 278 1.98 15.63 16.05
C GLY A 278 0.60 15.64 16.69
N THR A 279 0.29 14.61 17.49
CA THR A 279 -0.94 14.57 18.29
C THR A 279 -1.02 15.73 19.27
N ALA A 280 0.04 15.99 20.04
CA ALA A 280 0.10 17.10 20.97
C ALA A 280 -0.06 18.46 20.27
N THR A 281 0.61 18.64 19.12
CA THR A 281 0.52 19.83 18.27
C THR A 281 -0.89 20.07 17.76
N VAL A 282 -1.56 19.03 17.26
CA VAL A 282 -2.95 19.15 16.76
C VAL A 282 -3.91 19.49 17.90
N LEU A 283 -3.81 18.81 19.05
CA LEU A 283 -4.68 19.08 20.21
C LEU A 283 -4.44 20.48 20.79
N GLY A 284 -3.18 20.91 20.90
CA GLY A 284 -2.83 22.27 21.32
C GLY A 284 -3.29 23.32 20.33
N GLY A 285 -3.17 23.07 19.02
CA GLY A 285 -3.68 23.94 17.97
C GLY A 285 -5.20 24.11 18.06
N LEU A 286 -5.94 23.02 18.27
CA LEU A 286 -7.38 23.07 18.54
C LEU A 286 -7.69 23.89 19.80
N TRP A 287 -6.94 23.70 20.88
CA TRP A 287 -7.11 24.47 22.12
C TRP A 287 -6.92 25.97 21.90
N CYS A 288 -5.80 26.38 21.31
CA CYS A 288 -5.47 27.77 21.03
C CYS A 288 -6.48 28.45 20.10
N THR A 289 -7.04 27.70 19.15
CA THR A 289 -7.98 28.23 18.15
C THR A 289 -9.45 28.11 18.54
N ARG A 290 -9.78 27.66 19.76
CA ARG A 290 -11.17 27.37 20.19
C ARG A 290 -12.14 28.54 20.09
N HIS A 291 -11.64 29.77 20.25
CA HIS A 291 -12.43 31.00 20.16
C HIS A 291 -12.16 31.78 18.88
N THR A 292 -11.42 31.20 17.93
CA THR A 292 -11.00 31.87 16.69
C THR A 292 -11.85 31.38 15.54
N ALA A 293 -12.66 32.26 14.95
CA ALA A 293 -13.39 31.98 13.72
C ALA A 293 -12.56 32.22 12.44
N CYS A 294 -11.45 32.94 12.54
CA CYS A 294 -10.67 33.39 11.40
C CYS A 294 -9.68 32.32 10.90
N TRP A 295 -9.85 31.88 9.65
CA TRP A 295 -9.09 30.75 9.07
C TRP A 295 -7.56 31.00 9.03
N TRP A 296 -7.11 32.21 8.70
CA TRP A 296 -5.66 32.49 8.60
C TRP A 296 -4.98 32.51 9.98
N ARG A 297 -5.69 32.92 11.03
CA ARG A 297 -5.17 32.83 12.41
C ARG A 297 -4.99 31.40 12.84
N LYS A 298 -5.97 30.54 12.51
CA LYS A 298 -5.85 29.09 12.72
C LYS A 298 -4.64 28.52 11.97
N LEU A 299 -4.48 28.90 10.70
CA LEU A 299 -3.34 28.48 9.88
C LEU A 299 -2.01 28.85 10.53
N LEU A 300 -1.85 30.10 10.99
CA LEU A 300 -0.63 30.54 11.67
C LEU A 300 -0.31 29.71 12.92
N VAL A 301 -1.31 29.39 13.75
CA VAL A 301 -1.12 28.56 14.94
C VAL A 301 -0.64 27.15 14.56
N TYR A 302 -1.32 26.49 13.61
CA TYR A 302 -0.92 25.15 13.18
C TYR A 302 0.44 25.13 12.49
N CYS A 303 0.74 26.12 11.65
CA CYS A 303 2.04 26.26 11.00
C CYS A 303 3.16 26.48 12.03
N PHE A 304 2.95 27.36 13.01
CA PHE A 304 3.94 27.63 14.05
C PHE A 304 4.24 26.38 14.88
N MET A 305 3.21 25.70 15.39
CA MET A 305 3.39 24.49 16.20
C MET A 305 3.96 23.33 15.38
N GLY A 306 3.47 23.14 14.15
CA GLY A 306 3.96 22.11 13.23
C GLY A 306 5.42 22.34 12.84
N MET A 307 5.81 23.59 12.56
CA MET A 307 7.20 23.93 12.25
C MET A 307 8.11 23.72 13.46
N GLY A 308 7.66 24.09 14.67
CA GLY A 308 8.39 23.82 15.90
C GLY A 308 8.68 22.32 16.08
N LEU A 309 7.69 21.46 15.84
CA LEU A 309 7.86 20.02 15.88
C LEU A 309 8.84 19.52 14.80
N LEU A 310 8.69 19.98 13.55
CA LEU A 310 9.58 19.58 12.45
C LEU A 310 11.03 19.96 12.72
N VAL A 311 11.27 21.17 13.23
CA VAL A 311 12.61 21.63 13.63
C VAL A 311 13.14 20.76 14.77
N ALA A 312 12.34 20.48 15.80
CA ALA A 312 12.76 19.61 16.90
C ALA A 312 13.12 18.20 16.42
N LEU A 313 12.34 17.61 15.50
CA LEU A 313 12.64 16.32 14.90
C LEU A 313 13.91 16.34 14.04
N ALA A 314 14.11 17.39 13.24
CA ALA A 314 15.31 17.55 12.42
C ALA A 314 16.58 17.68 13.27
N LEU A 315 16.49 18.35 14.41
CA LEU A 315 17.58 18.48 15.38
C LEU A 315 17.82 17.19 16.16
N ALA A 316 16.76 16.45 16.50
CA ALA A 316 16.87 15.20 17.25
C ALA A 316 17.35 14.02 16.39
N PHE A 317 16.99 14.01 15.10
CA PHE A 317 17.28 12.91 14.16
C PHE A 317 17.87 13.41 12.84
N PRO A 318 19.06 14.06 12.88
CA PRO A 318 19.66 14.68 11.69
C PRO A 318 19.97 13.67 10.58
N SER A 319 20.25 12.41 10.92
CA SER A 319 20.49 11.33 9.95
C SER A 319 19.30 11.08 9.03
N CYS A 320 18.06 11.29 9.50
CA CYS A 320 16.86 11.08 8.70
C CYS A 320 16.61 12.17 7.65
N LEU A 321 17.34 13.29 7.71
CA LEU A 321 17.27 14.34 6.67
C LEU A 321 17.86 13.86 5.34
N ALA A 322 18.74 12.86 5.35
CA ALA A 322 19.27 12.22 4.14
C ALA A 322 18.30 11.23 3.48
N GLY A 323 17.14 10.97 4.11
CA GLY A 323 16.11 10.08 3.62
C GLY A 323 16.36 8.60 3.89
N PRO A 324 15.40 7.72 3.54
CA PRO A 324 15.42 6.30 3.90
C PRO A 324 16.50 5.49 3.19
N TYR A 325 17.04 5.99 2.07
CA TYR A 325 18.06 5.30 1.28
C TYR A 325 19.47 5.85 1.48
N ALA A 326 19.71 6.63 2.54
CA ALA A 326 21.01 7.21 2.81
C ALA A 326 22.12 6.15 3.00
N MET A 327 21.74 4.95 3.45
CA MET A 327 22.63 3.80 3.63
C MET A 327 23.04 3.09 2.32
N VAL A 328 22.37 3.38 1.19
CA VAL A 328 22.62 2.68 -0.08
C VAL A 328 23.75 3.37 -0.83
N ASP A 329 24.88 2.67 -0.97
CA ASP A 329 26.06 3.16 -1.67
C ASP A 329 25.79 3.41 -3.18
N PRO A 330 26.61 4.24 -3.86
CA PRO A 330 26.37 4.59 -5.26
C PRO A 330 26.35 3.40 -6.24
N LEU A 331 27.15 2.37 -5.99
CA LEU A 331 27.22 1.17 -6.84
C LEU A 331 25.96 0.34 -6.67
N SER A 332 25.55 0.03 -5.43
CA SER A 332 24.29 -0.68 -5.15
C SER A 332 23.08 0.12 -5.60
N ARG A 333 23.13 1.46 -5.51
CA ARG A 333 22.06 2.30 -6.05
C ARG A 333 21.91 2.13 -7.57
N THR A 334 23.02 2.10 -8.28
CA THR A 334 23.04 2.01 -9.75
C THR A 334 22.67 0.60 -10.23
N LEU A 335 23.27 -0.42 -9.61
CA LEU A 335 23.15 -1.80 -10.03
C LEU A 335 21.97 -2.53 -9.39
N TRP A 336 21.46 -2.09 -8.24
CA TRP A 336 20.35 -2.72 -7.53
C TRP A 336 19.11 -1.81 -7.38
N LEU A 337 19.22 -0.62 -6.79
CA LEU A 337 18.03 0.17 -6.45
C LEU A 337 17.33 0.79 -7.68
N ASN A 338 18.06 1.51 -8.52
CA ASN A 338 17.49 2.24 -9.67
C ASN A 338 16.76 1.33 -10.68
N PRO A 339 17.21 0.08 -10.94
CA PRO A 339 16.50 -0.80 -11.85
C PRO A 339 15.26 -1.48 -11.24
N ILE A 340 15.02 -1.34 -9.92
CA ILE A 340 13.79 -1.88 -9.32
C ILE A 340 12.59 -1.12 -9.89
N GLN A 341 11.70 -1.85 -10.56
CA GLN A 341 10.51 -1.29 -11.19
C GLN A 341 9.65 -0.48 -10.21
N GLN A 342 9.52 -0.95 -8.96
CA GLN A 342 8.73 -0.31 -7.90
C GLN A 342 9.23 1.10 -7.51
N GLU A 343 10.52 1.38 -7.71
CA GLU A 343 11.18 2.66 -7.39
C GLU A 343 11.21 3.62 -8.60
N ASN A 344 10.58 3.24 -9.70
CA ASN A 344 10.43 4.07 -10.90
C ASN A 344 8.99 4.60 -11.04
N SER A 345 8.84 5.66 -11.84
CA SER A 345 7.53 6.16 -12.25
C SER A 345 6.89 5.29 -13.33
N SER A 346 5.61 5.51 -13.61
CA SER A 346 4.88 4.76 -14.64
C SER A 346 5.41 4.98 -16.05
N LEU A 347 6.31 5.95 -16.26
CA LEU A 347 7.09 6.07 -17.51
C LEU A 347 7.96 4.84 -17.76
N TYR A 348 8.35 4.10 -16.71
CA TYR A 348 9.02 2.82 -16.84
C TYR A 348 8.20 1.87 -17.73
N PHE A 349 6.91 1.71 -17.43
CA PHE A 349 6.02 0.86 -18.23
C PHE A 349 6.00 1.27 -19.70
N TYR A 350 5.91 2.56 -19.99
CA TYR A 350 5.93 3.07 -21.35
C TYR A 350 7.25 2.78 -22.07
N ARG A 351 8.40 3.02 -21.42
CA ARG A 351 9.75 2.82 -21.98
C ARG A 351 10.02 1.36 -22.35
N TYR A 352 9.48 0.42 -21.57
CA TYR A 352 9.64 -1.02 -21.80
C TYR A 352 8.48 -1.65 -22.57
N GLY A 353 7.58 -0.85 -23.15
CA GLY A 353 6.47 -1.34 -23.98
C GLY A 353 5.38 -2.08 -23.20
N GLN A 354 5.30 -1.88 -21.88
CA GLN A 354 4.25 -2.42 -21.02
C GLN A 354 3.05 -1.46 -20.99
N TYR A 355 2.27 -1.40 -22.07
CA TYR A 355 1.18 -0.41 -22.19
C TYR A 355 -0.06 -0.72 -21.33
N ARG A 356 -0.22 -1.95 -20.85
CA ARG A 356 -1.41 -2.36 -20.07
C ARG A 356 -1.52 -1.62 -18.73
N PRO A 357 -0.49 -1.57 -17.85
CA PRO A 357 -0.54 -0.76 -16.63
C PRO A 357 -0.82 0.72 -16.89
N VAL A 358 -0.19 1.30 -17.94
CA VAL A 358 -0.39 2.71 -18.31
C VAL A 358 -1.85 2.99 -18.71
N ALA A 359 -2.46 2.08 -19.47
CA ALA A 359 -3.87 2.18 -19.85
C ALA A 359 -4.81 2.15 -18.62
N ILE A 360 -4.49 1.28 -17.65
CA ILE A 360 -5.25 1.15 -16.41
C ILE A 360 -5.13 2.44 -15.57
N GLU A 361 -3.94 3.01 -15.43
CA GLU A 361 -3.74 4.28 -14.72
C GLU A 361 -4.47 5.45 -15.39
N ALA A 362 -4.48 5.49 -16.73
CA ALA A 362 -5.25 6.48 -17.47
C ALA A 362 -6.77 6.35 -17.18
N LEU A 363 -7.28 5.14 -17.03
CA LEU A 363 -8.67 4.91 -16.64
C LEU A 363 -8.96 5.45 -15.22
N TRP A 364 -8.06 5.26 -14.27
CA TRP A 364 -8.19 5.83 -12.93
C TRP A 364 -8.14 7.36 -12.93
N PHE A 365 -7.27 7.97 -13.75
CA PHE A 365 -7.27 9.42 -13.96
C PHE A 365 -8.60 9.92 -14.51
N MET A 366 -9.17 9.22 -15.49
CA MET A 366 -10.50 9.55 -16.03
C MET A 366 -11.60 9.41 -14.97
N MET A 367 -11.52 8.41 -14.09
CA MET A 367 -12.44 8.27 -12.95
C MET A 367 -12.31 9.46 -11.99
N ALA A 368 -11.09 9.92 -11.69
CA ALA A 368 -10.87 11.09 -10.86
C ALA A 368 -11.53 12.34 -11.46
N VAL A 369 -11.28 12.61 -12.74
CA VAL A 369 -11.88 13.74 -13.47
C VAL A 369 -13.41 13.65 -13.49
N ALA A 370 -13.96 12.46 -13.73
CA ALA A 370 -15.40 12.26 -13.76
C ALA A 370 -16.08 12.38 -12.38
N ALA A 371 -15.39 12.02 -11.29
CA ALA A 371 -15.91 12.15 -9.93
C ALA A 371 -15.76 13.57 -9.36
N LEU A 372 -14.83 14.37 -9.87
CA LEU A 372 -14.53 15.72 -9.35
C LEU A 372 -15.76 16.65 -9.25
N PRO A 373 -16.66 16.76 -10.25
CA PRO A 373 -17.82 17.66 -10.15
C PRO A 373 -18.76 17.31 -9.00
N PHE A 374 -18.93 16.02 -8.69
CA PHE A 374 -19.73 15.60 -7.54
C PHE A 374 -19.08 16.06 -6.24
N VAL A 375 -17.76 15.87 -6.10
CA VAL A 375 -17.02 16.24 -4.90
C VAL A 375 -17.06 17.75 -4.69
N VAL A 376 -16.82 18.54 -5.75
CA VAL A 376 -16.86 20.01 -5.72
C VAL A 376 -18.26 20.54 -5.43
N ARG A 377 -19.34 19.83 -5.80
CA ARG A 377 -20.71 20.25 -5.43
C ARG A 377 -21.04 19.97 -3.97
N HIS A 378 -20.48 18.91 -3.39
CA HIS A 378 -20.85 18.42 -2.06
C HIS A 378 -19.79 18.64 -0.97
N TRP A 379 -18.64 19.25 -1.27
CA TRP A 379 -17.54 19.36 -0.29
C TRP A 379 -17.92 20.04 1.03
N ARG A 380 -18.87 21.00 1.01
CA ARG A 380 -19.35 21.65 2.25
C ARG A 380 -20.32 20.77 3.04
N SER A 381 -21.20 20.03 2.36
CA SER A 381 -22.20 19.17 3.01
C SER A 381 -21.64 17.79 3.37
N ARG A 382 -20.57 17.36 2.69
CA ARG A 382 -19.89 16.08 2.85
C ARG A 382 -18.36 16.29 2.84
N PRO A 383 -17.80 17.02 3.82
CA PRO A 383 -16.36 17.28 3.89
C PRO A 383 -15.52 16.01 3.90
N GLY A 384 -16.01 14.95 4.57
CA GLY A 384 -15.37 13.65 4.57
C GLY A 384 -15.19 13.03 3.17
N SER A 385 -16.18 13.18 2.28
CA SER A 385 -16.06 12.71 0.90
C SER A 385 -15.02 13.49 0.09
N ALA A 386 -14.88 14.79 0.34
CA ALA A 386 -13.87 15.61 -0.32
C ALA A 386 -12.45 15.25 0.14
N ILE A 387 -12.26 15.02 1.44
CA ILE A 387 -10.97 14.56 1.98
C ILE A 387 -10.65 13.16 1.47
N ALA A 388 -11.62 12.23 1.49
CA ALA A 388 -11.45 10.88 0.97
C ALA A 388 -11.04 10.88 -0.52
N PHE A 389 -11.65 11.76 -1.32
CA PHE A 389 -11.29 11.94 -2.72
C PHE A 389 -9.87 12.51 -2.88
N ALA A 390 -9.48 13.50 -2.07
CA ALA A 390 -8.13 14.04 -2.08
C ALA A 390 -7.08 12.98 -1.74
N VAL A 391 -7.36 12.09 -0.79
CA VAL A 391 -6.48 10.95 -0.46
C VAL A 391 -6.38 9.99 -1.64
N ALA A 392 -7.50 9.64 -2.30
CA ALA A 392 -7.49 8.77 -3.46
C ALA A 392 -6.72 9.38 -4.65
N VAL A 393 -6.87 10.68 -4.90
CA VAL A 393 -6.10 11.41 -5.92
C VAL A 393 -4.62 11.45 -5.55
N CYS A 394 -4.26 11.63 -4.28
CA CYS A 394 -2.88 11.55 -3.82
C CYS A 394 -2.29 10.16 -4.09
N ALA A 395 -3.02 9.08 -3.77
CA ALA A 395 -2.59 7.72 -4.06
C ALA A 395 -2.40 7.47 -5.57
N LEU A 396 -3.27 8.03 -6.42
CA LEU A 396 -3.12 7.97 -7.86
C LEU A 396 -1.86 8.71 -8.33
N ILE A 397 -1.63 9.94 -7.86
CA ILE A 397 -0.43 10.72 -8.22
C ILE A 397 0.83 9.99 -7.76
N LEU A 398 0.85 9.46 -6.55
CA LEU A 398 1.98 8.68 -6.06
C LEU A 398 2.19 7.42 -6.90
N GLY A 399 1.13 6.73 -7.31
CA GLY A 399 1.22 5.59 -8.23
C GLY A 399 1.87 5.94 -9.57
N LEU A 400 1.56 7.12 -10.11
CA LEU A 400 2.18 7.63 -11.34
C LEU A 400 3.67 7.97 -11.15
N LEU A 401 4.05 8.45 -9.96
CA LEU A 401 5.41 8.86 -9.64
C LEU A 401 6.29 7.68 -9.21
N LEU A 402 5.72 6.68 -8.54
CA LEU A 402 6.39 5.53 -7.96
C LEU A 402 5.47 4.31 -8.06
N ILE A 403 5.86 3.33 -8.87
CA ILE A 403 5.03 2.16 -9.19
C ILE A 403 4.62 1.37 -7.96
N ARG A 404 5.39 1.36 -6.86
CA ARG A 404 4.95 0.71 -5.60
C ARG A 404 3.60 1.23 -5.08
N TYR A 405 3.22 2.47 -5.41
CA TYR A 405 1.94 3.04 -4.96
C TYR A 405 0.76 2.67 -5.86
N ILE A 406 0.99 2.02 -7.00
CA ILE A 406 -0.03 1.70 -8.00
C ILE A 406 -1.21 0.92 -7.39
N ARG A 407 -0.94 0.04 -6.43
CA ARG A 407 -1.94 -0.77 -5.71
C ARG A 407 -2.91 0.08 -4.87
N PHE A 408 -2.43 1.18 -4.27
CA PHE A 408 -3.27 2.10 -3.50
C PHE A 408 -4.11 2.96 -4.43
N GLY A 409 -3.49 3.54 -5.47
CA GLY A 409 -4.21 4.30 -6.51
C GLY A 409 -5.32 3.46 -7.15
N SER A 410 -5.01 2.21 -7.48
CA SER A 410 -5.94 1.21 -8.02
C SER A 410 -7.22 1.08 -7.21
N VAL A 411 -7.07 0.74 -5.94
CA VAL A 411 -8.22 0.43 -5.07
C VAL A 411 -8.97 1.70 -4.67
N MET A 412 -8.25 2.72 -4.24
CA MET A 412 -8.86 3.94 -3.69
C MET A 412 -9.57 4.73 -4.79
N MET A 413 -8.99 4.81 -5.99
CA MET A 413 -9.63 5.53 -7.08
C MET A 413 -10.84 4.78 -7.64
N SER A 414 -10.73 3.44 -7.77
CA SER A 414 -11.84 2.60 -8.21
C SER A 414 -13.03 2.66 -7.26
N ALA A 415 -12.83 2.90 -5.96
CA ALA A 415 -13.92 3.09 -5.01
C ALA A 415 -14.83 4.29 -5.34
N PHE A 416 -14.34 5.30 -6.08
CA PHE A 416 -15.12 6.46 -6.55
C PHE A 416 -15.79 6.26 -7.91
N LEU A 417 -15.61 5.10 -8.55
CA LEU A 417 -16.31 4.74 -9.79
C LEU A 417 -17.83 5.00 -9.73
N PRO A 418 -18.54 4.70 -8.64
CA PRO A 418 -19.97 4.94 -8.62
C PRO A 418 -20.34 6.42 -8.70
N VAL A 419 -19.56 7.28 -8.06
CA VAL A 419 -19.73 8.74 -8.13
C VAL A 419 -19.40 9.27 -9.52
N ALA A 420 -18.34 8.75 -10.14
CA ALA A 420 -17.98 9.08 -11.52
C ALA A 420 -19.13 8.73 -12.49
N LEU A 421 -19.71 7.53 -12.35
CA LEU A 421 -20.82 7.07 -13.17
C LEU A 421 -22.10 7.90 -12.95
N LEU A 422 -22.46 8.22 -11.70
CA LEU A 422 -23.62 9.06 -11.42
C LEU A 422 -23.46 10.47 -11.99
N THR A 423 -22.26 11.04 -11.90
CA THR A 423 -21.95 12.36 -12.49
C THR A 423 -22.05 12.32 -14.01
N PHE A 424 -21.56 11.25 -14.64
CA PHE A 424 -21.69 11.04 -16.08
C PHE A 424 -23.15 10.87 -16.51
N LEU A 425 -23.93 10.05 -15.82
CA LEU A 425 -25.34 9.77 -16.14
C LEU A 425 -26.26 10.97 -15.89
N SER A 426 -25.95 11.82 -14.92
CA SER A 426 -26.67 13.07 -14.65
C SER A 426 -26.19 14.25 -15.51
N GLY A 427 -25.09 14.10 -16.25
CA GLY A 427 -24.53 15.13 -17.12
C GLY A 427 -25.42 15.47 -18.32
N SER A 428 -25.24 16.68 -18.87
CA SER A 428 -25.89 17.10 -20.12
C SER A 428 -25.46 16.21 -21.30
N SER A 429 -26.26 16.16 -22.37
CA SER A 429 -25.92 15.39 -23.58
C SER A 429 -24.54 15.77 -24.14
N ARG A 430 -24.17 17.06 -24.07
CA ARG A 430 -22.83 17.54 -24.49
C ARG A 430 -21.72 17.01 -23.58
N ALA A 431 -21.91 17.01 -22.27
CA ALA A 431 -20.94 16.47 -21.32
C ALA A 431 -20.76 14.95 -21.47
N LYS A 432 -21.86 14.21 -21.70
CA LYS A 432 -21.84 12.77 -21.99
C LYS A 432 -21.08 12.44 -23.27
N LYS A 433 -21.33 13.19 -24.35
CA LYS A 433 -20.59 13.04 -25.61
C LYS A 433 -19.10 13.33 -25.42
N ALA A 434 -18.74 14.44 -24.76
CA ALA A 434 -17.34 14.79 -24.51
C ALA A 434 -16.61 13.72 -23.68
N ALA A 435 -17.22 13.24 -22.59
CA ALA A 435 -16.64 12.19 -21.76
C ALA A 435 -16.58 10.83 -22.50
N GLY A 436 -17.60 10.47 -23.26
CA GLY A 436 -17.59 9.26 -24.09
C GLY A 436 -16.51 9.31 -25.18
N THR A 437 -16.35 10.45 -25.86
CA THR A 437 -15.27 10.67 -26.82
C THR A 437 -13.89 10.62 -26.14
N ALA A 438 -13.73 11.23 -24.98
CA ALA A 438 -12.47 11.17 -24.23
C ALA A 438 -12.13 9.72 -23.82
N MET A 439 -13.10 8.96 -23.31
CA MET A 439 -12.92 7.54 -22.99
C MET A 439 -12.58 6.70 -24.23
N LEU A 440 -13.23 6.96 -25.37
CA LEU A 440 -12.94 6.30 -26.64
C LEU A 440 -11.52 6.64 -27.13
N LEU A 441 -11.11 7.91 -27.08
CA LEU A 441 -9.79 8.35 -27.50
C LEU A 441 -8.69 7.79 -26.59
N VAL A 442 -8.93 7.70 -25.28
CA VAL A 442 -8.03 7.03 -24.34
C VAL A 442 -7.96 5.54 -24.66
N ALA A 443 -9.12 4.87 -24.79
CA ALA A 443 -9.16 3.45 -25.13
C ALA A 443 -8.44 3.15 -26.45
N LEU A 444 -8.65 3.95 -27.50
CA LEU A 444 -7.96 3.83 -28.79
C LEU A 444 -6.47 4.17 -28.67
N GLY A 445 -6.12 5.26 -27.99
CA GLY A 445 -4.75 5.71 -27.80
C GLY A 445 -3.88 4.76 -26.99
N PHE A 446 -4.48 3.91 -26.14
CA PHE A 446 -3.78 2.88 -25.39
C PHE A 446 -3.94 1.47 -26.00
N ALA A 447 -5.05 1.15 -26.66
CA ALA A 447 -5.22 -0.13 -27.36
C ALA A 447 -4.35 -0.22 -28.62
N LEU A 448 -4.16 0.89 -29.35
CA LEU A 448 -3.34 0.90 -30.56
C LEU A 448 -1.87 0.52 -30.26
N PRO A 449 -1.18 1.12 -29.26
CA PRO A 449 0.18 0.72 -28.91
C PRO A 449 0.27 -0.70 -28.34
N ILE A 450 -0.73 -1.19 -27.60
CA ILE A 450 -0.76 -2.58 -27.09
C ILE A 450 -0.69 -3.59 -28.26
N VAL A 451 -1.35 -3.28 -29.38
CA VAL A 451 -1.42 -4.18 -30.55
C VAL A 451 -0.26 -3.92 -31.53
N VAL A 452 0.13 -2.66 -31.70
CA VAL A 452 1.05 -2.23 -32.77
C VAL A 452 2.51 -2.18 -32.30
N VAL A 453 2.78 -1.89 -31.03
CA VAL A 453 4.14 -1.74 -30.54
C VAL A 453 4.54 -3.01 -29.78
N PRO A 454 5.46 -3.83 -30.33
CA PRO A 454 5.91 -5.03 -29.65
C PRO A 454 6.60 -4.65 -28.34
N SER A 455 6.26 -5.37 -27.27
CA SER A 455 6.93 -5.25 -25.99
C SER A 455 8.43 -5.44 -26.18
N ARG A 456 9.23 -4.50 -25.69
CA ARG A 456 10.69 -4.64 -25.74
C ARG A 456 11.10 -5.64 -24.65
N ALA A 457 11.81 -6.69 -25.03
CA ALA A 457 12.43 -7.58 -24.05
C ALA A 457 13.37 -6.76 -23.16
N MET A 458 13.26 -6.92 -21.84
CA MET A 458 14.24 -6.35 -20.93
C MET A 458 15.59 -7.00 -21.23
N VAL A 459 16.60 -6.18 -21.52
CA VAL A 459 17.98 -6.65 -21.69
C VAL A 459 18.56 -6.79 -20.29
N TYR A 460 18.53 -8.02 -19.78
CA TYR A 460 19.11 -8.34 -18.48
C TYR A 460 20.64 -8.31 -18.56
N ASN A 461 21.26 -7.57 -17.65
CA ASN A 461 22.70 -7.61 -17.40
C ASN A 461 23.05 -8.67 -16.34
N ALA A 462 24.34 -8.89 -16.10
CA ALA A 462 24.81 -9.88 -15.13
C ALA A 462 24.28 -9.60 -13.70
N ALA A 463 24.10 -8.33 -13.32
CA ALA A 463 23.52 -7.97 -12.03
C ALA A 463 22.02 -8.32 -11.98
N ASP A 464 21.27 -8.17 -13.08
CA ASP A 464 19.86 -8.58 -13.14
C ASP A 464 19.71 -10.09 -12.98
N THR A 465 20.59 -10.89 -13.58
CA THR A 465 20.57 -12.35 -13.44
C THR A 465 20.89 -12.83 -12.02
N LEU A 466 21.59 -12.02 -11.22
CA LEU A 466 21.84 -12.30 -9.80
C LEU A 466 20.65 -11.90 -8.90
N ARG A 467 19.67 -11.14 -9.41
CA ARG A 467 18.51 -10.66 -8.63
C ARG A 467 17.31 -11.58 -8.67
N TYR A 468 17.14 -12.35 -9.74
CA TYR A 468 15.99 -13.21 -9.92
C TYR A 468 16.39 -14.67 -9.75
N GLU A 469 15.58 -15.46 -9.05
CA GLU A 469 15.69 -16.94 -8.95
C GLU A 469 15.52 -17.66 -10.32
N GLN A 470 15.58 -16.93 -11.43
CA GLN A 470 15.51 -17.48 -12.77
C GLN A 470 16.90 -17.88 -13.25
N CYS A 471 17.55 -18.80 -12.54
CA CYS A 471 18.44 -19.73 -13.23
C CYS A 471 17.59 -20.77 -13.96
N GLN A 472 16.79 -20.33 -14.93
CA GLN A 472 16.46 -21.22 -16.03
C GLN A 472 17.73 -21.30 -16.87
N ILE A 473 18.31 -22.50 -16.93
CA ILE A 473 19.37 -22.83 -17.87
C ILE A 473 18.74 -22.76 -19.27
N GLU A 474 18.54 -21.57 -19.80
CA GLU A 474 18.45 -21.40 -21.24
C GLU A 474 19.87 -21.31 -21.73
N ASP A 475 20.28 -22.34 -22.47
CA ASP A 475 21.44 -22.33 -23.35
C ASP A 475 21.25 -21.26 -24.44
N SER A 476 21.25 -19.99 -24.04
CA SER A 476 21.34 -18.88 -24.96
C SER A 476 22.76 -18.87 -25.53
N PRO A 477 22.93 -18.79 -26.86
CA PRO A 477 24.25 -18.75 -27.50
C PRO A 477 25.03 -17.47 -27.20
N ARG A 478 24.51 -16.57 -26.33
CA ARG A 478 25.14 -15.33 -25.86
C ARG A 478 25.66 -15.41 -24.42
N SER A 479 26.09 -16.58 -23.96
CA SER A 479 26.86 -16.67 -22.71
C SER A 479 28.18 -15.91 -22.88
N VAL A 480 28.40 -14.90 -22.04
CA VAL A 480 29.62 -14.10 -22.00
C VAL A 480 30.75 -15.00 -21.51
N ALA A 481 31.69 -15.32 -22.40
CA ALA A 481 32.89 -16.06 -22.04
C ALA A 481 33.86 -15.14 -21.27
N PHE A 482 34.07 -15.41 -19.98
CA PHE A 482 35.14 -14.76 -19.23
C PHE A 482 36.49 -15.39 -19.58
N ARG A 483 37.47 -14.54 -19.91
CA ARG A 483 38.83 -14.95 -20.28
C ARG A 483 39.73 -14.80 -19.05
N TRP A 484 40.08 -15.91 -18.39
CA TRP A 484 41.16 -15.93 -17.40
C TRP A 484 42.37 -16.66 -17.96
N ALA A 485 43.55 -16.06 -17.75
CA ALA A 485 44.82 -16.54 -18.28
C ALA A 485 45.31 -17.77 -17.51
N ARG A 486 44.91 -18.97 -17.96
CA ARG A 486 45.69 -20.22 -18.07
C ARG A 486 44.73 -21.40 -18.31
N SER A 487 44.87 -21.98 -19.51
CA SER A 487 44.42 -23.30 -19.97
C SER A 487 42.95 -23.76 -19.81
N SER A 488 42.42 -24.23 -20.94
CA SER A 488 41.26 -25.12 -21.12
C SER A 488 39.89 -24.45 -21.22
N TYR A 489 39.38 -24.36 -22.45
CA TYR A 489 38.01 -23.94 -22.76
C TYR A 489 36.98 -24.90 -22.12
N ARG A 490 36.21 -24.39 -21.14
CA ARG A 490 34.85 -24.89 -20.87
C ARG A 490 33.92 -23.69 -20.83
N ARG A 491 32.83 -23.76 -21.61
CA ARG A 491 31.68 -22.87 -21.43
C ARG A 491 31.05 -23.23 -20.10
N VAL A 492 31.28 -22.42 -19.07
CA VAL A 492 30.64 -22.59 -17.77
C VAL A 492 29.67 -21.43 -17.62
N SER A 493 28.38 -21.73 -17.48
CA SER A 493 27.40 -20.74 -17.04
C SER A 493 27.80 -20.27 -15.64
N LEU A 494 27.78 -18.97 -15.38
CA LEU A 494 28.09 -18.41 -14.05
C LEU A 494 27.26 -19.09 -12.93
N CYS A 495 26.06 -19.57 -13.28
CA CYS A 495 25.19 -20.28 -12.35
C CYS A 495 25.67 -21.72 -12.04
N HIS A 496 26.29 -22.42 -13.01
CA HIS A 496 26.86 -23.75 -12.77
C HIS A 496 28.11 -23.70 -11.90
N PHE A 497 28.89 -22.61 -12.01
CA PHE A 497 30.11 -22.42 -11.24
C PHE A 497 29.82 -22.11 -9.75
N CYS A 498 28.82 -21.26 -9.46
CA CYS A 498 28.39 -20.98 -8.09
C CYS A 498 27.79 -22.20 -7.36
N LEU A 499 27.15 -23.13 -8.09
CA LEU A 499 26.54 -24.34 -7.51
C LEU A 499 27.54 -25.48 -7.29
N GLN A 500 28.62 -25.57 -8.07
CA GLN A 500 29.60 -26.67 -8.00
C GLN A 500 30.81 -26.40 -7.10
N HIS A 501 31.14 -25.14 -6.80
CA HIS A 501 32.27 -24.80 -5.94
C HIS A 501 31.85 -23.87 -4.78
N PRO A 502 31.09 -24.38 -3.79
CA PRO A 502 30.68 -23.56 -2.64
C PRO A 502 31.85 -23.19 -1.70
N MET A 503 33.06 -23.75 -1.86
CA MET A 503 34.14 -23.67 -0.87
C MET A 503 35.56 -23.42 -1.41
N ASP A 504 35.77 -23.14 -2.71
CA ASP A 504 37.12 -22.99 -3.28
C ASP A 504 37.42 -21.58 -3.85
N PHE A 505 36.96 -20.52 -3.18
CA PHE A 505 37.47 -19.17 -3.44
C PHE A 505 38.01 -18.51 -2.16
N PRO A 506 39.30 -18.14 -2.11
CA PRO A 506 39.74 -17.14 -1.17
C PRO A 506 39.14 -15.80 -1.61
N PHE A 507 38.17 -15.31 -0.84
CA PHE A 507 37.71 -13.91 -0.84
C PHE A 507 37.42 -13.28 -2.21
N LEU A 508 36.21 -13.49 -2.73
CA LEU A 508 35.48 -12.36 -3.32
C LEU A 508 34.88 -11.59 -2.14
N GLN A 509 35.71 -10.74 -1.53
CA GLN A 509 35.21 -9.65 -0.68
C GLN A 509 34.28 -8.81 -1.56
N PHE A 510 32.98 -8.94 -1.36
CA PHE A 510 32.10 -7.81 -1.55
C PHE A 510 32.59 -6.73 -0.57
N PRO A 511 32.87 -5.49 -1.01
CA PRO A 511 33.09 -4.40 -0.09
C PRO A 511 31.73 -3.99 0.48
N PHE A 512 31.18 -4.78 1.39
CA PHE A 512 30.23 -4.29 2.37
C PHE A 512 31.04 -3.91 3.59
N ILE A 513 31.31 -2.60 3.69
CA ILE A 513 32.21 -2.04 4.68
C ILE A 513 31.50 -1.99 6.02
N ALA A 514 32.05 -2.79 6.93
CA ALA A 514 32.27 -2.54 8.35
C ALA A 514 31.65 -1.25 8.92
N GLN A 515 30.81 -1.43 9.94
CA GLN A 515 30.52 -0.43 10.95
C GLN A 515 31.81 0.22 11.47
N HIS A 516 32.08 1.46 11.07
CA HIS A 516 32.82 2.38 11.93
C HIS A 516 31.82 3.06 12.85
N ARG A 517 31.79 2.58 14.11
CA ARG A 517 31.26 3.38 15.21
C ARG A 517 32.20 4.57 15.42
N GLY A 518 31.66 5.76 15.22
CA GLY A 518 32.18 7.06 15.64
C GLY A 518 31.02 7.90 16.12
#